data_AF-A0A3C2AG96-F1
#
_entry.id   AF-A0A3C2AG96-F1
#
_cell.length_a   1.000
_cell.length_b   1.000
_cell.length_c   1.000
_cell.angle_alpha   90.00
_cell.angle_beta   90.00
_cell.angle_gamma   90.00
#
_symmetry.space_group_name_H-M   'P 1'
#
loop_
_entity.id
_entity.type
_entity.pdbx_description
1 polymer ?
#
loop_
_entity_poly.entity_id
_entity_poly.type
_entity_poly.pdbx_seq_one_letter_code
_entity_poly.pdbx_strand_id
1 'polypeptide(L)'
;SFRPVIPEGLGIIFYIHLFLVCTLFIYFPFSKLVHMAGVFMSPTRNLANNSRIQRYVNPWNYDVKVHKYSEYEEEFREKMKKAGIPVEKG
;
A
#
# COMPACT_ATOMS: atom_id res chain seq x y z
N SER A 1 4.78 -36.14 -31.18
CA SER A 1 4.59 -35.10 -32.21
C SER A 1 3.29 -34.37 -31.90
N PHE A 2 3.34 -33.06 -31.64
CA PHE A 2 2.16 -32.26 -31.30
C PHE A 2 1.50 -31.81 -32.61
N ARG A 3 0.47 -32.53 -33.05
CA ARG A 3 -0.26 -32.28 -34.31
C ARG A 3 -1.70 -31.86 -33.99
N PRO A 4 -1.94 -30.60 -33.63
CA PRO A 4 -3.29 -30.13 -33.42
C PRO A 4 -4.08 -30.22 -34.74
N VAL A 5 -5.19 -30.95 -34.71
CA VAL A 5 -6.15 -31.05 -35.82
C VAL A 5 -7.30 -30.11 -35.53
N ILE A 6 -7.64 -29.25 -36.49
CA ILE A 6 -8.74 -28.29 -36.35
C ILE A 6 -10.05 -29.05 -36.63
N PRO A 7 -11.02 -29.07 -35.71
CA PRO A 7 -12.31 -29.69 -35.95
C PRO A 7 -13.09 -28.90 -37.02
N GLU A 8 -13.72 -29.62 -37.94
CA GLU A 8 -14.60 -29.01 -38.96
C GLU A 8 -15.89 -28.52 -38.30
N GLY A 9 -16.36 -27.32 -38.68
CA GLY A 9 -17.60 -26.73 -38.17
C GLY A 9 -17.46 -25.61 -37.13
N LEU A 10 -16.27 -25.01 -36.98
CA LEU A 10 -16.11 -23.81 -36.15
C LEU A 10 -16.89 -22.63 -36.73
N GLY A 11 -17.97 -22.25 -36.04
CA GLY A 11 -18.79 -21.11 -36.42
C GLY A 11 -18.08 -19.77 -36.20
N ILE A 12 -18.52 -18.73 -36.91
CA ILE A 12 -17.96 -17.37 -36.84
C ILE A 12 -17.90 -16.82 -35.41
N ILE A 13 -18.86 -17.20 -34.56
CA ILE A 13 -18.96 -16.77 -33.16
C ILE A 13 -17.75 -17.22 -32.31
N PHE A 14 -17.17 -18.37 -32.63
CA PHE A 14 -15.98 -18.86 -31.93
C PHE A 14 -14.79 -17.93 -32.16
N TYR A 15 -14.58 -17.50 -33.41
CA TYR A 15 -13.50 -16.58 -33.76
C TYR A 15 -13.70 -15.20 -33.16
N ILE A 16 -14.94 -14.70 -33.14
CA ILE A 16 -15.28 -13.43 -32.47
C ILE A 16 -14.97 -13.52 -30.97
N HIS A 17 -15.39 -14.58 -30.29
CA HIS A 17 -15.11 -14.76 -28.87
C HIS A 17 -13.61 -14.86 -28.60
N LEU A 18 -12.89 -15.71 -29.36
CA LEU A 18 -11.45 -15.89 -29.21
C LEU A 18 -10.70 -14.55 -29.40
N PHE A 19 -11.08 -13.77 -30.40
CA PHE A 19 -10.53 -12.45 -30.62
C PHE A 19 -10.74 -11.54 -29.39
N LEU A 20 -11.96 -11.46 -28.86
CA LEU A 20 -12.27 -10.66 -27.67
C LEU A 20 -11.48 -11.12 -26.43
N VAL A 21 -11.30 -12.43 -26.24
CA VAL A 21 -10.48 -12.97 -25.15
C VAL A 21 -9.01 -12.58 -25.30
N CYS A 22 -8.45 -12.68 -26.50
CA CYS A 22 -7.08 -12.24 -26.77
C CYS A 22 -6.91 -10.74 -26.52
N THR A 23 -7.85 -9.91 -27.01
CA THR A 23 -7.85 -8.46 -26.73
C THR A 23 -7.95 -8.17 -25.24
N LEU A 24 -8.78 -8.90 -24.50
CA LEU A 24 -8.88 -8.79 -23.05
C LEU A 24 -7.56 -9.10 -22.36
N PHE A 25 -6.84 -10.15 -22.78
CA PHE A 25 -5.52 -10.48 -22.21
C PHE A 25 -4.46 -9.41 -22.47
N ILE A 26 -4.47 -8.78 -23.65
CA ILE A 26 -3.58 -7.64 -23.96
C ILE A 26 -3.92 -6.43 -23.07
N TYR A 27 -5.20 -6.18 -22.81
CA TYR A 27 -5.65 -5.08 -21.96
C TYR A 27 -5.51 -5.39 -20.45
N PHE A 28 -5.47 -6.67 -20.09
CA PHE A 28 -5.42 -7.16 -18.71
C PHE A 28 -4.39 -6.43 -17.84
N PRO A 29 -3.08 -6.29 -18.22
CA PRO A 29 -2.07 -5.63 -17.39
C PRO A 29 -2.34 -4.14 -17.10
N PHE A 30 -3.17 -3.48 -17.90
CA PHE A 30 -3.53 -2.07 -17.73
C PHE A 30 -4.87 -1.87 -17.01
N SER A 31 -5.53 -2.96 -16.63
CA SER A 31 -6.87 -2.94 -16.05
C SER A 31 -6.84 -3.15 -14.53
N LYS A 32 -8.00 -2.92 -13.88
CA LYS A 32 -8.17 -3.25 -12.45
C LYS A 32 -8.14 -4.74 -12.14
N LEU A 33 -8.25 -5.63 -13.14
CA LEU A 33 -8.25 -7.08 -12.91
C LEU A 33 -6.89 -7.61 -12.43
N VAL A 34 -5.80 -6.89 -12.71
CA VAL A 34 -4.46 -7.18 -12.15
C VAL A 34 -4.47 -7.17 -10.62
N HIS A 35 -5.39 -6.44 -10.00
CA HIS A 35 -5.51 -6.38 -8.54
C HIS A 35 -5.69 -7.76 -7.90
N MET A 36 -6.22 -8.75 -8.63
CA MET A 36 -6.36 -10.13 -8.13
C MET A 36 -5.02 -10.75 -7.71
N ALA A 37 -3.90 -10.38 -8.34
CA ALA A 37 -2.57 -10.83 -7.93
C ALA A 37 -2.21 -10.35 -6.50
N GLY A 38 -2.75 -9.21 -6.07
CA GLY A 38 -2.56 -8.65 -4.73
C GLY A 38 -3.19 -9.49 -3.61
N VAL A 39 -4.15 -10.37 -3.91
CA VAL A 39 -4.73 -11.28 -2.91
C VAL A 39 -3.69 -12.28 -2.42
N PHE A 40 -2.88 -12.81 -3.34
CA PHE A 40 -1.83 -13.79 -3.04
C PHE A 40 -0.59 -13.13 -2.44
N MET A 41 -0.19 -11.96 -2.94
CA MET A 41 0.96 -11.20 -2.44
C MET A 41 0.60 -10.27 -1.27
N SER A 42 -0.53 -10.50 -0.60
CA SER A 42 -0.96 -9.66 0.51
C SER A 42 0.03 -9.75 1.69
N PRO A 43 0.28 -8.63 2.42
CA PRO A 43 1.19 -8.63 3.56
C PRO A 43 0.81 -9.65 4.63
N THR A 44 -0.48 -9.90 4.84
CA THR A 44 -0.95 -10.91 5.79
C THR A 44 -0.52 -12.34 5.45
N ARG A 45 -0.16 -12.62 4.18
CA ARG A 45 0.32 -13.93 3.73
C ARG A 45 1.82 -14.01 3.56
N ASN A 46 2.47 -12.91 3.15
CA ASN A 46 3.89 -12.92 2.79
C ASN A 46 4.81 -12.19 3.80
N LEU A 47 4.25 -11.37 4.70
CA LEU A 47 5.07 -10.64 5.67
C LEU A 47 5.40 -11.56 6.86
N ALA A 48 6.70 -11.68 7.16
CA ALA A 48 7.16 -12.40 8.33
C ALA A 48 6.64 -11.75 9.62
N ASN A 49 6.08 -12.55 10.53
CA ASN A 49 5.60 -12.07 11.82
C ASN A 49 6.75 -11.93 12.84
N ASN A 50 7.73 -11.07 12.55
CA ASN A 50 8.93 -10.86 13.38
C ASN A 50 8.95 -9.50 14.10
N SER A 51 7.81 -8.79 14.13
CA SER A 51 7.68 -7.44 14.71
C SER A 51 8.11 -7.34 16.18
N ARG A 52 8.06 -8.45 16.92
CA ARG A 52 8.51 -8.54 18.33
C ARG A 52 9.96 -8.98 18.51
N ILE A 53 10.60 -9.48 17.45
CA ILE A 53 11.98 -9.97 17.47
C ILE A 53 12.92 -8.92 16.89
N GLN A 54 12.49 -8.22 15.85
CA GLN A 54 13.29 -7.25 15.13
C GLN A 54 12.58 -5.90 15.09
N ARG A 55 13.25 -4.87 15.62
CA ARG A 55 12.81 -3.48 15.49
C ARG A 55 13.43 -2.89 14.23
N TYR A 56 12.60 -2.61 13.23
CA TYR A 56 13.02 -1.87 12.04
C TYR A 56 12.94 -0.37 12.32
N VAL A 57 14.10 0.28 12.40
CA VAL A 57 14.19 1.74 12.52
C VAL A 57 14.30 2.33 11.11
N ASN A 58 13.48 3.33 10.82
CA ASN A 58 13.46 3.98 9.51
C ASN A 58 14.79 4.71 9.23
N PRO A 59 15.51 4.42 8.12
CA PRO A 59 16.73 5.12 7.74
C PRO A 59 16.54 6.63 7.51
N TRP A 60 15.31 7.05 7.22
CA TRP A 60 14.95 8.45 6.97
C TRP A 60 14.57 9.21 8.25
N ASN A 61 14.74 8.59 9.43
CA ASN A 61 14.45 9.24 10.70
C ASN A 61 15.64 10.13 11.10
N TYR A 62 15.61 11.38 10.66
CA TYR A 62 16.59 12.39 11.05
C TYR A 62 16.37 12.82 12.50
N ASP A 63 17.40 13.42 13.12
CA ASP A 63 17.28 13.95 14.47
C ASP A 63 16.33 15.16 14.47
N VAL A 64 15.12 14.95 14.99
CA VAL A 64 14.11 16.00 15.11
C VAL A 64 14.40 16.76 16.38
N LYS A 65 14.59 18.08 16.26
CA LYS A 65 14.72 18.95 17.42
C LYS A 65 13.42 18.88 18.24
N VAL A 66 13.50 18.21 19.39
CA VAL A 66 12.40 18.15 20.35
C VAL A 66 12.41 19.40 21.21
N HIS A 67 11.26 20.05 21.34
CA HIS A 67 11.09 21.14 22.30
C HIS A 67 10.87 20.55 23.68
N LYS A 68 11.78 20.83 24.62
CA LYS A 68 11.57 20.42 26.02
C LYS A 68 10.41 21.20 26.61
N TYR A 69 9.73 20.61 27.60
CA TYR A 69 8.61 21.27 28.27
C TYR A 69 8.99 22.65 28.83
N SER A 70 10.18 22.79 29.41
CA SER A 70 10.68 24.08 29.91
C SER A 70 10.78 25.16 28.83
N GLU A 71 11.21 24.80 27.62
CA GLU A 71 11.34 25.73 26.48
C GLU A 71 9.96 26.09 25.93
N TYR A 72 9.07 25.10 25.84
CA TYR A 72 7.67 25.30 25.45
C TYR A 72 6.92 26.19 26.44
N GLU A 73 7.08 25.94 27.73
CA GLU A 73 6.46 26.72 28.79
C GLU A 73 6.94 28.17 28.76
N GLU A 74 8.24 28.42 28.54
CA GLU A 74 8.78 29.77 28.39
C GLU A 74 8.21 30.50 27.16
N GLU A 75 8.11 29.81 26.02
CA GLU A 75 7.60 30.39 24.77
C GLU A 75 6.09 30.67 24.81
N PHE A 76 5.31 29.80 25.46
CA PHE A 76 3.85 29.84 25.41
C PHE A 76 3.18 30.19 26.74
N ARG A 77 3.94 30.53 27.78
CA ARG A 77 3.46 30.78 29.15
C ARG A 77 2.25 31.69 29.22
N GLU A 78 2.34 32.84 28.55
CA GLU A 78 1.30 33.87 28.56
C GLU A 78 -0.01 33.33 27.94
N LYS A 79 0.11 32.52 26.88
CA LYS A 79 -1.05 31.88 26.24
C LYS A 79 -1.63 30.78 27.11
N MET A 80 -0.78 29.99 27.76
CA MET A 80 -1.19 28.91 28.67
C MET A 80 -1.92 29.46 29.91
N LYS A 81 -1.37 30.50 30.55
CA LYS A 81 -2.02 31.19 31.68
C LYS A 81 -3.38 31.77 31.27
N LYS A 82 -3.46 32.40 30.10
CA LYS A 82 -4.74 32.94 29.57
C LYS A 82 -5.76 31.83 29.25
N ALA A 83 -5.30 30.65 28.87
CA ALA A 83 -6.13 29.48 28.62
C ALA A 83 -6.46 28.67 29.89
N GLY A 84 -5.99 29.10 31.08
CA GLY A 84 -6.21 28.39 32.34
C GLY A 84 -5.42 27.09 32.47
N ILE A 85 -4.37 26.90 31.68
CA ILE A 85 -3.51 25.72 31.72
C ILE A 85 -2.45 25.93 32.82
N PRO A 86 -2.28 24.96 33.75
CA PRO A 86 -1.29 25.08 34.82
C PRO A 86 0.14 25.08 34.25
N VAL A 87 0.99 25.95 34.82
CA VAL A 87 2.40 26.14 34.47
C VAL A 87 3.26 25.84 35.71
N GLU A 88 4.41 25.20 35.51
CA GLU A 88 5.28 24.75 36.61
C GLU A 88 6.13 25.88 37.18
N LYS A 89 6.58 26.79 36.31
CA LYS A 89 7.22 28.04 36.72
C LYS A 89 6.12 29.03 37.10
N GLY A 90 5.99 29.30 38.40
CA GLY A 90 5.01 30.22 39.01
C GLY A 90 5.06 31.64 38.47
#